data_AF-A0A966KFB8-F1
#
_entry.id   AF-A0A966KFB8-F1
#
_cell.length_a   1.000
_cell.length_b   1.000
_cell.length_c   1.000
_cell.angle_alpha   90.00
_cell.angle_beta   90.00
_cell.angle_gamma   90.00
#
_symmetry.space_group_name_H-M   'P 1'
#
loop_
_entity.id
_entity.type
_entity.pdbx_description
1 polymer ?
#
loop_
_entity_poly.entity_id
_entity_poly.type
_entity_poly.pdbx_seq_one_letter_code
_entity_poly.pdbx_strand_id
1 'polypeptide(L)'
;MNKNIFQGFKIVLDKKKCPKIISELEVFAKFSKVELVESKVNVVGVVSEKKNEWTFIKNKFGNLGVMLSDDFDLNLPQITSERWKVLNLLSNNLLLTENYLGKYRPDEIMYDDMRVSFSKGCFRGQEIIARIKYRSK
;
A
#
# COMPACT_ATOMS: atom_id res chain seq x y z
N MET A 1 12.27 10.76 -25.91
CA MET A 1 11.34 9.73 -25.39
C MET A 1 10.23 10.43 -24.62
N ASN A 2 9.01 10.46 -25.16
CA ASN A 2 7.85 11.09 -24.52
C ASN A 2 7.50 10.32 -23.25
N LYS A 3 7.88 10.86 -22.09
CA LYS A 3 7.21 10.52 -20.83
C LYS A 3 5.78 11.03 -20.95
N ASN A 4 4.85 10.19 -21.39
CA ASN A 4 3.44 10.45 -21.14
C ASN A 4 3.30 10.58 -19.62
N ILE A 5 3.13 11.82 -19.16
CA ILE A 5 2.93 12.12 -17.74
C ILE A 5 1.57 11.54 -17.41
N PHE A 6 1.56 10.34 -16.82
CA PHE A 6 0.36 9.81 -16.20
C PHE A 6 -0.01 10.76 -15.05
N GLN A 7 -1.04 11.59 -15.25
CA GLN A 7 -1.60 12.43 -14.20
C GLN A 7 -2.51 11.56 -13.33
N GLY A 8 -1.92 10.84 -12.38
CA GLY A 8 -2.68 9.98 -11.48
C GLY A 8 -1.83 9.23 -10.47
N PHE A 9 -2.49 8.38 -9.71
CA PHE A 9 -1.87 7.53 -8.69
C PHE A 9 -2.04 6.06 -9.06
N LYS A 10 -1.12 5.23 -8.58
CA LYS A 10 -1.26 3.77 -8.65
C LYS A 10 -1.38 3.22 -7.23
N ILE A 11 -2.30 2.30 -7.04
CA ILE A 11 -2.51 1.62 -5.75
C ILE A 11 -2.20 0.14 -5.97
N VAL A 12 -1.30 -0.41 -5.17
CA VAL A 12 -0.96 -1.84 -5.20
C VAL A 12 -1.80 -2.55 -4.14
N LEU A 13 -2.52 -3.58 -4.58
CA LEU A 13 -3.55 -4.27 -3.81
C LEU A 13 -3.37 -5.78 -3.96
N ASP A 14 -3.97 -6.56 -3.06
CA ASP A 14 -4.22 -7.97 -3.34
C ASP A 14 -5.17 -8.08 -4.55
N LYS A 15 -4.75 -8.84 -5.57
CA LYS A 15 -5.50 -9.01 -6.81
C LYS A 15 -6.94 -9.47 -6.56
N LYS A 16 -7.17 -10.34 -5.55
CA LYS A 16 -8.51 -10.84 -5.21
C LYS A 16 -9.45 -9.73 -4.72
N LYS A 17 -8.91 -8.63 -4.22
CA LYS A 17 -9.67 -7.51 -3.64
C LYS A 17 -9.92 -6.37 -4.60
N CYS A 18 -9.21 -6.34 -5.74
CA CYS A 18 -9.33 -5.27 -6.72
C CYS A 18 -10.80 -4.98 -7.09
N PRO A 19 -11.65 -5.97 -7.40
CA PRO A 19 -13.04 -5.70 -7.79
C PRO A 19 -13.87 -5.06 -6.66
N LYS A 20 -13.68 -5.53 -5.42
CA LYS A 20 -14.41 -4.99 -4.25
C LYS A 20 -13.97 -3.57 -3.91
N ILE A 21 -12.67 -3.29 -3.98
CA ILE A 21 -12.15 -1.94 -3.70
C ILE A 21 -12.60 -0.96 -4.78
N ILE A 22 -12.56 -1.37 -6.05
CA ILE A 22 -13.06 -0.54 -7.16
C ILE A 22 -14.52 -0.20 -6.93
N SER A 23 -15.40 -1.18 -6.67
CA SER A 23 -16.83 -0.91 -6.47
C SER A 23 -17.13 -0.01 -5.27
N GLU A 24 -16.37 -0.15 -4.17
CA GLU A 24 -16.51 0.74 -3.00
C GLU A 24 -16.03 2.18 -3.30
N LEU A 25 -14.96 2.35 -4.08
CA LEU A 25 -14.42 3.66 -4.43
C LEU A 25 -15.20 4.36 -5.54
N GLU A 26 -15.79 3.62 -6.47
CA GLU A 26 -16.60 4.15 -7.58
C GLU A 26 -17.76 5.02 -7.10
N VAL A 27 -18.36 4.67 -5.96
CA VAL A 27 -19.44 5.47 -5.33
C VAL A 27 -18.98 6.92 -5.07
N PHE A 28 -17.72 7.08 -4.68
CA PHE A 28 -17.11 8.39 -4.41
C PHE A 28 -16.56 9.06 -5.68
N ALA A 29 -16.28 8.27 -6.72
CA ALA A 29 -15.75 8.78 -7.97
C ALA A 29 -16.83 9.46 -8.85
N LYS A 30 -18.12 9.13 -8.69
CA LYS A 30 -19.24 9.58 -9.56
C LYS A 30 -19.30 11.09 -9.85
N PHE A 31 -18.90 11.93 -8.89
CA PHE A 31 -18.92 13.39 -9.03
C PHE A 31 -17.53 14.01 -9.13
N SER A 32 -16.52 13.18 -9.35
CA SER A 32 -15.12 13.58 -9.51
C SER A 32 -14.66 13.32 -10.95
N LYS A 33 -13.65 14.05 -11.40
CA LYS A 33 -13.00 13.80 -12.70
C LYS A 33 -11.93 12.70 -12.57
N VAL A 34 -12.29 11.58 -11.97
CA VAL A 34 -11.40 10.45 -11.67
C VAL A 34 -11.98 9.17 -12.23
N GLU A 35 -11.13 8.36 -12.87
CA GLU A 35 -11.45 7.03 -13.35
C GLU A 35 -10.62 6.01 -12.57
N LEU A 36 -11.24 4.88 -12.22
CA LEU A 36 -10.58 3.75 -11.57
C LEU A 36 -10.40 2.63 -12.58
N VAL A 37 -9.16 2.30 -12.90
CA VAL A 37 -8.84 1.30 -13.93
C VAL A 37 -7.89 0.26 -13.36
N GLU A 38 -8.19 -1.02 -13.57
CA GLU A 38 -7.26 -2.09 -13.24
C GLU A 38 -6.03 -2.03 -14.15
N SER A 39 -4.85 -1.95 -13.54
CA SER A 39 -3.59 -1.95 -14.29
C SER A 39 -3.18 -3.38 -14.65
N LYS A 40 -2.72 -3.57 -15.89
CA LYS A 40 -2.15 -4.85 -16.36
C LYS A 40 -0.65 -5.01 -16.05
N VAL A 41 -0.03 -3.99 -15.46
CA VAL A 41 1.42 -4.00 -15.20
C VAL A 41 1.75 -4.95 -14.06
N ASN A 42 2.85 -5.69 -14.20
CA ASN A 42 3.33 -6.56 -13.14
C ASN A 42 3.87 -5.78 -11.94
N VAL A 43 3.67 -6.36 -10.76
CA VAL A 43 4.13 -5.82 -9.48
C VAL A 43 5.25 -6.70 -8.95
N VAL A 44 6.45 -6.12 -8.84
CA VAL A 44 7.65 -6.82 -8.37
C VAL A 44 8.03 -6.31 -6.99
N GLY A 45 8.08 -7.20 -6.00
CA GLY A 45 8.58 -6.89 -4.66
C GLY A 45 10.10 -6.81 -4.67
N VAL A 46 10.66 -5.71 -4.17
CA VAL A 46 12.11 -5.45 -4.17
C VAL A 46 12.62 -5.37 -2.74
N VAL A 47 13.72 -6.06 -2.47
CA VAL A 47 14.50 -5.91 -1.23
C VAL A 47 15.88 -5.41 -1.62
N SER A 48 16.32 -4.30 -1.02
CA SER A 48 17.57 -3.65 -1.37
C SER A 48 18.31 -3.11 -0.15
N GLU A 49 19.64 -3.12 -0.18
CA GLU A 49 20.44 -2.57 0.94
C GLU A 49 20.39 -1.04 1.00
N LYS A 50 20.28 -0.39 -0.17
CA LYS A 50 20.21 1.07 -0.29
C LYS A 50 18.80 1.50 -0.66
N LYS A 51 18.35 2.61 -0.05
CA LYS A 51 17.07 3.25 -0.42
C LYS A 51 17.12 3.64 -1.90
N ASN A 52 16.04 3.31 -2.62
CA ASN A 52 15.79 3.77 -3.98
C ASN A 52 14.39 4.40 -4.07
N GLU A 53 14.01 4.83 -5.28
CA GLU A 53 12.71 5.45 -5.56
C GLU A 53 11.50 4.52 -5.32
N TRP A 54 11.73 3.21 -5.39
CA TRP A 54 10.71 2.18 -5.19
C TRP A 54 10.49 1.82 -3.71
N THR A 55 11.37 2.30 -2.83
CA THR A 55 11.37 1.96 -1.40
C THR A 55 10.21 2.63 -0.67
N PHE A 56 9.33 1.83 -0.07
CA PHE A 56 8.24 2.31 0.79
C PHE A 56 8.52 2.15 2.28
N ILE A 57 9.36 1.17 2.69
CA ILE A 57 9.70 0.93 4.10
C ILE A 57 11.20 0.63 4.25
N LYS A 58 11.79 1.21 5.29
CA LYS A 58 13.15 0.89 5.73
C LYS A 58 13.08 -0.03 6.94
N ASN A 59 13.91 -1.07 6.97
CA ASN A 59 14.06 -1.93 8.13
C ASN A 59 15.53 -2.32 8.33
N LYS A 60 15.82 -2.97 9.47
CA LYS A 60 17.18 -3.40 9.84
C LYS A 60 17.76 -4.51 8.95
N PHE A 61 16.92 -5.18 8.17
CA PHE A 61 17.25 -6.27 7.25
C PHE A 61 17.28 -5.81 5.77
N GLY A 62 17.09 -4.51 5.51
CA GLY A 62 17.04 -3.93 4.17
C GLY A 62 15.87 -2.96 3.96
N ASN A 63 15.76 -2.47 2.73
CA ASN A 63 14.69 -1.58 2.28
C ASN A 63 13.70 -2.38 1.44
N LEU A 64 12.42 -2.29 1.80
CA LEU A 64 11.32 -2.90 1.07
C LEU A 64 10.74 -1.90 0.07
N GLY A 65 10.61 -2.34 -1.17
CA GLY A 65 10.07 -1.56 -2.26
C GLY A 65 9.14 -2.34 -3.18
N VAL A 66 8.40 -1.61 -4.01
CA VAL A 66 7.60 -2.20 -5.09
C VAL A 66 7.97 -1.51 -6.39
N MET A 67 8.34 -2.30 -7.38
CA MET A 67 8.57 -1.85 -8.75
C MET A 67 7.40 -2.28 -9.64
N LEU A 68 7.03 -1.42 -10.59
CA LEU A 68 6.00 -1.71 -11.59
C LEU A 68 6.68 -1.88 -12.94
N SER A 69 6.91 -3.12 -13.34
CA SER A 69 7.60 -3.43 -14.60
C SER A 69 7.16 -4.77 -15.14
N ASP A 70 6.90 -4.81 -16.45
CA ASP A 70 6.69 -6.06 -17.20
C ASP A 70 8.02 -6.68 -17.65
N ASP A 71 9.09 -5.87 -17.66
CA ASP A 71 10.44 -6.27 -18.00
C ASP A 71 11.28 -6.22 -16.72
N PHE A 72 11.43 -7.36 -16.05
CA PHE A 72 12.27 -7.49 -14.87
C PHE A 72 13.25 -8.64 -15.07
N ASP A 73 14.50 -8.41 -14.68
CA ASP A 73 15.57 -9.38 -14.86
C ASP A 73 15.39 -10.55 -13.90
N LEU A 74 14.98 -11.70 -14.45
CA LEU A 74 14.79 -12.95 -13.72
C LEU A 74 16.11 -13.54 -13.18
N ASN A 75 17.26 -13.05 -13.66
CA ASN A 75 18.58 -13.48 -13.18
C ASN A 75 18.99 -12.83 -11.86
N LEU A 76 18.26 -11.81 -11.40
CA LEU A 76 18.51 -11.21 -10.09
C LEU A 76 18.21 -12.20 -8.96
N PRO A 77 18.90 -12.08 -7.81
CA PRO A 77 18.61 -12.91 -6.63
C PRO A 77 17.13 -12.82 -6.23
N GLN A 78 16.45 -13.97 -6.23
CA GLN A 78 15.03 -14.06 -5.91
C GLN A 78 14.82 -14.41 -4.44
N ILE A 79 13.72 -13.92 -3.87
CA ILE A 79 13.24 -14.33 -2.54
C ILE A 79 11.90 -15.02 -2.65
N THR A 80 11.63 -15.93 -1.72
CA THR A 80 10.33 -16.61 -1.66
C THR A 80 9.22 -15.66 -1.21
N SER A 81 7.98 -15.97 -1.59
CA SER A 81 6.79 -15.25 -1.11
C SER A 81 6.68 -15.24 0.41
N GLU A 82 7.09 -16.33 1.07
CA GLU A 82 7.12 -16.41 2.54
C GLU A 82 8.14 -15.44 3.14
N ARG A 83 9.36 -15.39 2.58
CA ARG A 83 10.37 -14.45 3.03
C ARG A 83 9.91 -13.00 2.83
N TRP A 84 9.23 -12.70 1.73
CA TRP A 84 8.60 -11.38 1.52
C TRP A 84 7.58 -11.05 2.61
N LYS A 85 6.69 -11.99 2.95
CA LYS A 85 5.69 -11.80 4.03
C LYS A 85 6.36 -11.56 5.38
N VAL A 86 7.38 -12.35 5.72
CA VAL A 86 8.13 -12.23 6.98
C VAL A 86 8.82 -10.86 7.07
N LEU A 87 9.48 -10.42 6.00
CA LEU A 87 10.14 -9.11 5.99
C LEU A 87 9.15 -7.96 6.17
N ASN A 88 7.99 -8.03 5.53
CA ASN A 88 6.92 -7.03 5.72
C ASN A 88 6.45 -7.02 7.17
N LEU A 89 6.16 -8.18 7.75
CA LEU A 89 5.75 -8.30 9.16
C LEU A 89 6.80 -7.74 10.12
N LEU A 90 8.07 -8.10 9.94
CA LEU A 90 9.19 -7.57 10.75
C LEU A 90 9.40 -6.06 10.60
N SER A 91 8.82 -5.47 9.58
CA SER A 91 8.84 -4.02 9.34
C SER A 91 7.55 -3.32 9.77
N ASN A 92 6.73 -3.98 10.60
CA ASN A 92 5.40 -3.55 11.00
C ASN A 92 4.43 -3.32 9.83
N ASN A 93 4.74 -3.83 8.64
CA ASN A 93 3.90 -3.72 7.47
C ASN A 93 2.99 -4.94 7.31
N LEU A 94 1.81 -4.87 7.91
CA LEU A 94 0.85 -5.95 7.78
C LEU A 94 0.29 -6.04 6.34
N LEU A 95 0.65 -7.10 5.63
CA LEU A 95 0.01 -7.40 4.35
C LEU A 95 -1.46 -7.76 4.60
N LEU A 96 -2.36 -6.82 4.33
CA LEU A 96 -3.78 -6.97 4.58
C LEU A 96 -4.36 -8.03 3.63
N THR A 97 -4.53 -9.26 4.13
CA THR A 97 -5.29 -10.34 3.48
C THR A 97 -6.79 -10.24 3.82
N GLU A 98 -7.63 -11.10 3.25
CA GLU A 98 -9.09 -11.11 3.49
C GLU A 98 -9.44 -11.25 4.99
N ASN A 99 -8.62 -11.99 5.73
CA ASN A 99 -8.85 -12.26 7.14
C ASN A 99 -8.80 -11.02 8.03
N TYR A 100 -8.21 -9.91 7.56
CA TYR A 100 -8.05 -8.67 8.33
C TYR A 100 -9.00 -7.55 7.89
N LEU A 101 -9.66 -7.67 6.73
CA LEU A 101 -10.43 -6.58 6.14
C LEU A 101 -11.67 -6.26 6.96
N GLY A 102 -11.84 -4.98 7.34
CA GLY A 102 -12.98 -4.51 8.12
C GLY A 102 -13.00 -4.96 9.58
N LYS A 103 -11.95 -5.65 10.05
CA LYS A 103 -11.90 -6.17 11.43
C LYS A 103 -11.09 -5.31 12.40
N TYR A 104 -10.12 -4.57 11.88
CA TYR A 104 -9.18 -3.81 12.70
C TYR A 104 -9.19 -2.34 12.32
N ARG A 105 -9.08 -1.49 13.34
CA ARG A 105 -8.74 -0.07 13.18
C ARG A 105 -7.24 0.08 12.90
N PRO A 106 -6.79 1.21 12.33
CA PRO A 106 -5.38 1.44 12.07
C PRO A 106 -4.48 1.30 13.31
N ASP A 107 -4.91 1.76 14.49
CA ASP A 107 -4.14 1.66 15.75
C ASP A 107 -3.90 0.21 16.18
N GLU A 108 -4.87 -0.67 15.96
CA GLU A 108 -4.80 -2.08 16.38
C GLU A 108 -3.78 -2.89 15.59
N ILE A 109 -3.32 -2.36 14.44
CA ILE A 109 -2.34 -3.00 13.55
C ILE A 109 -1.12 -2.11 13.28
N MET A 110 -0.85 -1.14 14.16
CA MET A 110 0.32 -0.23 14.10
C MET A 110 0.38 0.64 12.84
N TYR A 111 -0.77 0.91 12.21
CA TYR A 111 -0.89 1.69 10.98
C TYR A 111 -1.18 3.18 11.25
N ASP A 112 -1.53 3.55 12.46
CA ASP A 112 -1.69 4.92 12.88
C ASP A 112 -0.38 5.72 12.80
N ASP A 113 0.76 5.11 13.12
CA ASP A 113 2.07 5.77 13.03
C ASP A 113 2.63 5.85 11.60
N MET A 114 2.27 4.90 10.73
CA MET A 114 2.87 4.78 9.39
C MET A 114 1.95 5.24 8.24
N ARG A 115 0.63 5.21 8.44
CA ARG A 115 -0.35 5.33 7.35
C ARG A 115 -1.49 6.31 7.63
N VAL A 116 -1.52 6.92 8.82
CA VAL A 116 -2.50 7.95 9.17
C VAL A 116 -1.78 9.29 9.37
N SER A 117 -2.23 10.31 8.66
CA SER A 117 -1.87 11.70 8.99
C SER A 117 -2.98 12.30 9.85
N PHE A 118 -2.60 12.82 11.02
CA PHE A 118 -3.51 13.51 11.95
C PHE A 118 -3.57 15.02 11.72
N SER A 119 -2.85 15.51 10.71
CA SER A 119 -2.78 16.92 10.32
C SER A 119 -3.30 17.20 8.90
N LYS A 120 -3.68 16.17 8.14
CA LYS A 120 -4.29 16.33 6.81
C LYS A 120 -5.77 16.74 6.91
N GLY A 121 -6.33 17.14 5.77
CA GLY A 121 -7.77 17.38 5.63
C GLY A 121 -8.64 16.12 5.76
N CYS A 122 -9.96 16.32 5.64
CA CYS A 122 -10.98 15.33 5.95
C CYS A 122 -10.84 14.00 5.16
N PHE A 123 -10.97 12.84 5.84
CA PHE A 123 -11.10 11.54 5.20
C PHE A 123 -12.07 10.59 5.95
N ARG A 124 -12.59 9.57 5.27
CA ARG A 124 -13.60 8.66 5.83
C ARG A 124 -13.07 7.89 7.05
N GLY A 125 -13.82 7.93 8.16
CA GLY A 125 -13.49 7.23 9.40
C GLY A 125 -12.51 7.98 10.32
N GLN A 126 -12.08 9.19 9.94
CA GLN A 126 -11.11 9.97 10.70
C GLN A 126 -11.57 10.32 12.11
N GLU A 127 -12.88 10.51 12.35
CA GLU A 127 -13.40 10.94 13.64
C GLU A 127 -13.14 9.88 14.70
N ILE A 128 -13.36 8.60 14.33
CA ILE A 128 -13.08 7.46 15.20
C ILE A 128 -11.58 7.33 15.43
N ILE A 129 -10.77 7.41 14.36
CA ILE A 129 -9.31 7.28 14.44
C ILE A 129 -8.69 8.39 15.32
N ALA A 130 -9.10 9.64 15.12
CA ALA A 130 -8.65 10.77 15.93
C ALA A 130 -9.14 10.66 17.38
N ARG A 131 -10.39 10.23 17.61
CA ARG A 131 -10.94 10.04 18.95
C ARG A 131 -10.12 9.05 19.75
N ILE A 132 -9.77 7.90 19.17
CA ILE A 132 -8.91 6.91 19.84
C ILE A 132 -7.53 7.52 20.15
N LYS A 133 -6.87 8.16 19.18
CA LYS A 133 -5.54 8.74 19.43
C LYS A 133 -5.51 9.78 20.56
N TYR A 134 -6.51 10.66 20.63
CA TYR A 134 -6.51 11.78 21.57
C TYR A 134 -7.27 11.54 22.88
N ARG A 135 -8.10 10.49 22.96
CA ARG A 135 -8.88 10.16 24.18
C ARG A 135 -8.48 8.85 24.84
N SER A 136 -7.60 8.05 24.24
CA SER A 136 -7.03 6.85 24.89
C SER A 136 -5.76 7.15 25.71
N LYS A 137 -5.57 8.41 26.12
CA LYS A 137 -4.57 8.83 27.11
C LYS A 137 -5.14 8.76 28.52
#